data_AF-A0A3C0PNI5-F1
#
_entry.id   AF-A0A3C0PNI5-F1
#
_cell.length_a   1.000
_cell.length_b   1.000
_cell.length_c   1.000
_cell.angle_alpha   90.00
_cell.angle_beta   90.00
_cell.angle_gamma   90.00
#
_symmetry.space_group_name_H-M   'P 1'
#
loop_
_entity.id
_entity.type
_entity.pdbx_description
1 polymer ?
#
loop_
_entity_poly.entity_id
_entity_poly.type
_entity_poly.pdbx_seq_one_letter_code
_entity_poly.pdbx_strand_id
1 'polypeptide(L)'
;PIISGLRPGQITKPLKVENAIVLFQLRDVAETASIAPEVSTIEYAQLLGPASALVTANSKVDTCDDLYSLAKTDPLLELSIQSQLPDK
;
A
#
# COMPACT_ATOMS: atom_id res chain seq x y z
N PRO A 1 14.32 16.56 -8.24
CA PRO A 1 15.73 16.42 -8.69
C PRO A 1 16.02 17.38 -9.87
N ILE A 2 17.24 17.86 -10.07
CA ILE A 2 17.56 18.83 -11.14
C ILE A 2 17.31 18.30 -12.56
N ILE A 3 17.31 16.97 -12.70
CA ILE A 3 17.08 16.25 -13.97
C ILE A 3 15.58 16.19 -14.32
N SER A 4 14.68 16.21 -13.33
CA SER A 4 13.23 16.03 -13.52
C SER A 4 12.54 17.13 -14.33
N GLY A 5 13.18 18.29 -14.51
CA GLY A 5 12.65 19.42 -15.29
C GLY A 5 13.21 19.53 -16.72
N LEU A 6 14.06 18.60 -17.15
CA LEU A 6 14.65 18.60 -18.48
C LEU A 6 13.74 17.90 -19.49
N ARG A 7 13.82 18.31 -20.76
CA ARG A 7 13.30 17.56 -21.91
C ARG A 7 14.39 16.63 -22.46
N PRO A 8 14.06 15.51 -23.12
CA PRO A 8 15.04 14.69 -23.84
C PRO A 8 15.91 15.55 -24.78
N GLY A 9 17.22 15.31 -24.76
CA GLY A 9 18.25 16.11 -25.43
C GLY A 9 18.72 17.37 -24.68
N GLN A 10 17.94 17.86 -23.71
CA GLN A 10 18.26 19.10 -22.99
C GLN A 10 19.39 18.89 -21.98
N ILE A 11 20.27 19.90 -21.88
CA ILE A 11 21.41 19.94 -20.97
C ILE A 11 21.12 20.92 -19.82
N THR A 12 21.55 20.60 -18.60
CA THR A 12 21.48 21.53 -17.46
C THR A 12 22.34 22.77 -17.69
N LYS A 13 22.06 23.86 -16.96
CA LYS A 13 23.06 24.90 -16.77
C LYS A 13 24.31 24.31 -16.08
N PRO A 14 25.52 24.86 -16.29
CA PRO A 14 26.73 24.40 -15.62
C PRO A 14 26.58 24.36 -14.10
N LEU A 15 26.78 23.19 -13.50
CA LEU A 15 26.76 23.00 -12.06
C LEU A 15 28.19 23.05 -11.56
N LYS A 16 28.49 24.02 -10.70
CA LYS A 16 29.79 24.11 -10.06
C LYS A 16 29.80 23.18 -8.84
N VAL A 17 30.74 22.25 -8.84
CA VAL A 17 31.09 21.44 -7.68
C VAL A 17 32.54 21.75 -7.31
N GLU A 18 33.01 21.22 -6.19
CA GLU A 18 34.40 21.42 -5.80
C GLU A 18 35.33 20.92 -6.91
N ASN A 19 36.17 21.83 -7.43
CA ASN A 19 37.16 21.58 -8.48
C ASN A 19 36.63 21.07 -9.83
N ALA A 20 35.32 21.15 -10.10
CA ALA A 20 34.78 20.72 -11.39
C ALA A 20 33.49 21.44 -11.81
N ILE A 21 33.17 21.32 -13.10
CA ILE A 21 31.89 21.74 -13.67
C ILE A 21 31.19 20.50 -14.23
N VAL A 22 29.94 20.28 -13.83
CA VAL A 22 29.12 19.15 -14.24
C VAL A 22 27.99 19.63 -15.15
N LEU A 23 27.74 18.87 -16.22
CA LEU A 23 26.59 19.03 -17.12
C LEU A 23 25.86 17.69 -17.19
N PHE A 24 24.54 17.71 -16.99
CA PHE A 24 23.69 16.54 -17.22
C PHE A 24 22.90 16.75 -18.50
N GLN A 25 22.87 15.75 -19.38
CA GLN A 25 21.94 15.69 -20.51
C GLN A 25 20.89 14.61 -20.25
N LEU A 26 19.62 14.97 -20.36
CA LEU A 26 18.56 13.97 -20.34
C LEU A 26 18.52 13.26 -21.70
N ARG A 27 18.76 11.94 -21.73
CA ARG A 27 18.72 11.18 -22.99
C ARG A 27 17.30 10.86 -23.41
N ASP A 28 16.54 10.30 -22.48
CA ASP A 28 15.16 9.88 -22.68
C ASP A 28 14.45 9.72 -21.33
N VAL A 29 13.12 9.61 -21.36
CA VAL A 29 12.30 9.25 -20.19
C VAL A 29 11.57 7.96 -20.54
N ALA A 30 11.90 6.88 -19.83
CA ALA A 30 11.21 5.61 -19.97
C ALA A 30 10.29 5.39 -18.77
N GLU A 31 9.06 4.97 -19.04
CA GLU A 31 8.24 4.34 -18.02
C GLU A 31 8.81 2.96 -17.74
N THR A 32 9.21 2.73 -16.50
CA THR A 32 9.50 1.36 -16.05
C THR A 32 8.19 0.63 -15.88
N ALA A 33 8.15 -0.65 -16.25
CA ALA A 33 7.02 -1.49 -15.88
C ALA A 33 6.83 -1.41 -14.36
N SER A 34 5.59 -1.17 -13.94
CA SER A 34 5.24 -1.28 -12.53
C SER A 34 5.46 -2.73 -12.11
N ILE A 35 6.41 -2.97 -11.22
CA ILE A 35 6.50 -4.26 -10.54
C ILE A 35 5.40 -4.21 -9.49
N ALA A 36 4.35 -5.01 -9.68
CA ALA A 36 3.38 -5.22 -8.61
C ALA A 36 4.16 -5.68 -7.37
N PRO A 37 4.04 -4.97 -6.24
CA PRO A 37 4.75 -5.38 -5.03
C PRO A 37 4.35 -6.81 -4.69
N GLU A 38 5.33 -7.63 -4.32
CA GLU A 38 5.05 -8.97 -3.83
C GLU A 38 4.20 -8.84 -2.57
N VAL A 39 3.05 -9.54 -2.54
CA VAL A 39 2.20 -9.56 -1.35
C VAL A 39 2.99 -10.27 -0.27
N SER A 40 3.48 -9.52 0.72
CA SER A 40 4.30 -10.09 1.79
C SER A 40 3.45 -10.78 2.85
N THR A 41 2.21 -10.34 3.05
CA THR A 41 1.26 -10.88 4.03
C THR A 41 -0.18 -10.59 3.65
N ILE A 42 -1.10 -11.48 4.01
CA ILE A 42 -2.56 -11.30 3.96
C ILE A 42 -3.08 -11.31 5.40
N GLU A 43 -3.94 -10.34 5.73
CA GLU A 43 -4.61 -10.28 7.03
C GLU A 43 -6.02 -10.87 6.94
N TYR A 44 -6.32 -11.82 7.84
CA TYR A 44 -7.61 -12.48 7.96
C TYR A 44 -8.29 -12.07 9.26
N ALA A 45 -9.54 -11.62 9.15
CA ALA A 45 -10.41 -11.37 10.29
C ALA A 45 -11.38 -12.55 10.48
N GLN A 46 -11.40 -13.11 11.69
CA GLN A 46 -12.33 -14.17 12.08
C GLN A 46 -13.22 -13.65 13.20
N LEU A 47 -14.53 -13.65 12.96
CA LEU A 47 -15.54 -13.26 13.94
C LEU A 47 -16.31 -14.50 14.40
N LEU A 48 -16.27 -14.77 15.70
CA LEU A 48 -16.93 -15.91 16.34
C LEU A 48 -18.04 -15.42 17.28
N GLY A 49 -19.12 -16.19 17.40
CA GLY A 49 -20.22 -15.87 18.29
C GLY A 49 -21.47 -16.71 18.01
N PRO A 50 -22.58 -16.47 18.72
CA PRO A 50 -23.85 -17.12 18.47
C PRO A 50 -24.38 -16.83 17.06
N ALA A 51 -25.09 -17.80 16.46
CA ALA A 51 -25.61 -17.68 15.10
C ALA A 51 -26.47 -16.40 14.88
N SER A 52 -27.29 -16.02 15.87
CA SER A 52 -28.10 -14.80 15.79
C SER A 52 -27.28 -13.51 15.76
N ALA A 53 -26.19 -13.45 16.55
CA ALA A 53 -25.26 -12.33 16.57
C ALA A 53 -24.50 -12.24 15.25
N LEU A 54 -24.04 -13.38 14.71
CA LEU A 54 -23.33 -13.45 13.43
C LEU A 54 -24.23 -13.07 12.24
N VAL A 55 -25.50 -13.50 12.21
CA VAL A 55 -26.46 -13.08 11.18
C VAL A 55 -26.65 -11.56 11.21
N THR A 56 -26.77 -10.99 12.41
CA THR A 56 -26.91 -9.54 12.58
C THR A 56 -25.64 -8.82 12.13
N ALA A 57 -24.46 -9.29 12.54
CA ALA A 57 -23.17 -8.76 12.15
C ALA A 57 -23.00 -8.78 10.61
N ASN A 58 -23.31 -9.89 9.96
CA ASN A 58 -23.21 -10.03 8.51
C ASN A 58 -24.10 -9.05 7.73
N SER A 59 -25.21 -8.60 8.33
CA SER A 59 -26.07 -7.58 7.71
C SER A 59 -25.57 -6.13 7.87
N LYS A 60 -24.53 -5.91 8.68
CA LYS A 60 -24.03 -4.58 9.08
C LYS A 60 -22.60 -4.27 8.62
N VAL A 61 -21.90 -5.24 8.04
CA VAL A 61 -20.48 -5.13 7.70
C VAL A 61 -20.33 -4.90 6.21
N ASP A 62 -19.59 -3.86 5.84
CA ASP A 62 -19.22 -3.59 4.44
C ASP A 62 -17.74 -3.91 4.19
N THR A 63 -16.88 -3.75 5.20
CA THR A 63 -15.43 -3.99 5.15
C THR A 63 -14.93 -4.79 6.36
N CYS A 64 -13.78 -5.44 6.25
CA CYS A 64 -13.19 -6.18 7.38
C CYS A 64 -12.97 -5.30 8.62
N ASP A 65 -12.75 -4.00 8.46
CA ASP A 65 -12.51 -3.07 9.56
C ASP A 65 -13.79 -2.82 10.40
N ASP A 66 -14.98 -2.97 9.81
CA ASP A 66 -16.25 -2.81 10.54
C ASP A 66 -16.43 -3.89 11.61
N LEU A 67 -15.78 -5.05 11.44
CA LEU A 67 -15.78 -6.13 12.42
C LEU A 67 -15.21 -5.68 13.77
N TYR A 68 -14.27 -4.73 13.79
CA TYR A 68 -13.74 -4.16 15.04
C TYR A 68 -14.82 -3.41 15.83
N SER A 69 -15.62 -2.60 15.14
CA SER A 69 -16.68 -1.82 15.79
C SER A 69 -17.79 -2.73 16.33
N LEU A 70 -18.12 -3.80 15.62
CA LEU A 70 -19.08 -4.80 16.09
C LEU A 70 -18.57 -5.58 17.30
N ALA A 71 -17.36 -6.14 17.24
CA ALA A 71 -16.79 -6.90 18.35
C ALA A 71 -16.55 -6.03 19.60
N LYS A 72 -16.30 -4.72 19.42
CA LYS A 72 -16.18 -3.78 20.54
C LYS A 72 -17.52 -3.49 21.23
N THR A 73 -18.63 -3.56 20.50
CA THR A 73 -19.95 -3.16 21.01
C THR A 73 -20.83 -4.34 21.43
N ASP A 74 -20.61 -5.52 20.87
CA ASP A 74 -21.33 -6.74 21.21
C ASP A 74 -20.39 -7.73 21.95
N PRO A 75 -20.58 -7.95 23.25
CA PRO A 75 -19.75 -8.87 24.03
C PRO A 75 -19.96 -10.35 23.65
N LEU A 76 -20.96 -10.67 22.82
CA LEU A 76 -21.18 -12.02 22.29
C LEU A 76 -20.29 -12.32 21.07
N LEU A 77 -19.59 -11.31 20.56
CA LEU A 77 -18.75 -11.42 19.38
C LEU A 77 -17.27 -11.36 19.78
N GLU A 78 -16.52 -12.36 19.36
CA GLU A 78 -15.07 -12.43 19.54
C GLU A 78 -14.40 -12.27 18.18
N LEU A 79 -13.50 -11.28 18.07
CA LEU A 79 -12.74 -11.00 16.85
C LEU A 79 -11.29 -11.44 17.03
N SER A 80 -10.79 -12.21 16.07
CA SER A 80 -9.38 -12.59 15.95
C SER A 80 -8.83 -12.13 14.60
N ILE A 81 -7.66 -11.50 14.60
CA ILE A 81 -6.95 -11.08 13.39
C ILE A 81 -5.67 -11.89 13.28
N GLN A 82 -5.43 -12.46 12.10
CA GLN A 82 -4.24 -13.27 11.81
C GLN A 82 -3.59 -12.82 10.52
N SER A 83 -2.29 -12.56 10.55
CA SER A 83 -1.48 -12.31 9.36
C SER A 83 -0.87 -13.63 8.89
N GLN A 84 -1.05 -13.96 7.62
CA GLN A 84 -0.51 -15.17 6.99
C GLN A 84 0.27 -14.80 5.73
N LEU A 85 1.28 -15.59 5.37
CA LEU A 85 1.89 -15.47 4.05
C LEU A 85 0.85 -15.90 3.00
N PRO A 86 0.83 -15.29 1.80
CA PRO A 86 0.00 -15.80 0.72
C PRO A 86 0.35 -17.25 0.41
N ASP A 87 -0.67 -18.06 0.10
CA ASP A 87 -0.43 -19.39 -0.49
C ASP A 87 0.39 -19.22 -1.78
N LYS A 88 1.44 -20.05 -1.91
CA LYS A 88 2.38 -20.00 -3.03
C LYS A 88 1.81 -20.66 -4.29
#